data_AF-A0A411MEH7-F1
#
_entry.id   AF-A0A411MEH7-F1
#
_cell.length_a   1.000
_cell.length_b   1.000
_cell.length_c   1.000
_cell.angle_alpha   90.00
_cell.angle_beta   90.00
_cell.angle_gamma   90.00
#
_symmetry.space_group_name_H-M   'P 1'
#
loop_
_entity.id
_entity.type
_entity.pdbx_description
1 polymer ?
#
loop_
_entity_poly.entity_id
_entity_poly.type
_entity_poly.pdbx_seq_one_letter_code
_entity_poly.pdbx_strand_id
1 'polypeptide(L)'
;MFQQWNEMLQFYKRSRPNYWHAIRNNPLAPHLLPTWLVVLATILVASASFSVQQHPLGPVTVMFSTSLCMWALLLAREYFVAEQFKSLYQRHAIASQPLLQRESYLRYAHFLQMLEQNAVSSAQAAEIATFAKISENPPKSLNLTQNAMFVAIMTFLATIAAEKAKLTALWKFGTGNLVILLTFAVLLLLWLGLTVVRDHLHYKERIIRYLEWASHDLPRP
;
A
#
# COMPACT_ATOMS: atom_id res chain seq x y z
N MET A 1 30.11 -8.97 -8.00
CA MET A 1 29.28 -8.12 -7.11
C MET A 1 28.18 -7.33 -7.83
N PHE A 2 28.45 -6.37 -8.73
CA PHE A 2 27.37 -5.62 -9.40
C PHE A 2 26.40 -6.50 -10.21
N GLN A 3 26.92 -7.51 -10.92
CA GLN A 3 26.08 -8.45 -11.67
C GLN A 3 25.19 -9.29 -10.73
N GLN A 4 25.76 -9.84 -9.65
CA GLN A 4 25.02 -10.58 -8.63
C GLN A 4 23.97 -9.70 -7.94
N TRP A 5 24.28 -8.43 -7.65
CA TRP A 5 23.31 -7.49 -7.13
C TRP A 5 22.15 -7.29 -8.11
N ASN A 6 22.43 -7.10 -9.41
CA ASN A 6 21.39 -6.99 -10.43
C ASN A 6 20.56 -8.28 -10.57
N GLU A 7 21.17 -9.44 -10.42
CA GLU A 7 20.46 -10.74 -10.37
C GLU A 7 19.51 -10.80 -9.18
N MET A 8 19.93 -10.38 -7.98
CA MET A 8 19.04 -10.30 -6.81
C MET A 8 17.87 -9.32 -7.04
N LEU A 9 18.12 -8.19 -7.69
CA LEU A 9 17.05 -7.26 -8.10
C LEU A 9 16.05 -7.92 -9.05
N GLN A 10 16.52 -8.75 -9.98
CA GLN A 10 15.66 -9.50 -10.90
C GLN A 10 14.88 -10.61 -10.20
N PHE A 11 15.52 -11.35 -9.28
CA PHE A 11 14.85 -12.36 -8.45
C PHE A 11 13.71 -11.74 -7.65
N TYR A 12 13.94 -10.58 -7.02
CA TYR A 12 12.88 -9.87 -6.31
C TYR A 12 11.75 -9.37 -7.23
N LYS A 13 12.06 -8.92 -8.45
CA LYS A 13 11.00 -8.54 -9.41
C LYS A 13 10.15 -9.74 -9.81
N ARG A 14 10.77 -10.89 -10.03
CA ARG A 14 10.09 -12.14 -10.41
C ARG A 14 9.32 -12.76 -9.25
N SER A 15 9.78 -12.59 -8.01
CA SER A 15 9.11 -13.13 -6.82
C SER A 15 7.82 -12.39 -6.45
N ARG A 16 7.49 -11.26 -7.11
CA ARG A 16 6.32 -10.47 -6.73
C ARG A 16 5.02 -11.27 -6.93
N PRO A 17 4.15 -11.33 -5.90
CA PRO A 17 2.88 -12.03 -6.02
C PRO A 17 2.00 -11.35 -7.08
N ASN A 18 1.59 -12.14 -8.07
CA ASN A 18 0.74 -11.68 -9.18
C ASN A 18 -0.75 -11.82 -8.83
N TYR A 19 -1.23 -10.94 -7.94
CA TYR A 19 -2.63 -10.93 -7.49
C TYR A 19 -3.64 -10.83 -8.65
N TRP A 20 -3.33 -10.02 -9.65
CA TRP A 20 -4.19 -9.83 -10.83
C TRP A 20 -4.37 -11.10 -11.65
N HIS A 21 -3.34 -11.94 -11.73
CA HIS A 21 -3.43 -13.20 -12.46
C HIS A 21 -4.38 -14.17 -11.74
N ALA A 22 -4.29 -14.24 -10.41
CA ALA A 22 -5.19 -15.05 -9.59
C ALA A 22 -6.67 -14.59 -9.71
N ILE A 23 -6.90 -13.27 -9.64
CA ILE A 23 -8.25 -12.68 -9.79
C ILE A 23 -8.81 -12.95 -11.19
N ARG A 24 -8.00 -12.80 -12.25
CA ARG A 24 -8.46 -12.98 -13.64
C ARG A 24 -8.79 -14.45 -13.95
N ASN A 25 -7.99 -15.38 -13.44
CA ASN A 25 -8.16 -16.80 -13.77
C ASN A 25 -9.35 -17.43 -13.06
N ASN A 26 -9.72 -16.95 -11.86
CA ASN A 26 -10.88 -17.46 -11.15
C ASN A 26 -11.63 -16.32 -10.41
N PRO A 27 -12.41 -15.50 -11.14
CA PRO A 27 -13.02 -14.29 -10.58
C PRO A 27 -14.11 -14.59 -9.54
N LEU A 28 -14.72 -15.79 -9.59
CA LEU A 28 -15.81 -16.23 -8.71
C LEU A 28 -15.33 -17.19 -7.62
N ALA A 29 -14.02 -17.27 -7.38
CA ALA A 29 -13.53 -18.13 -6.33
C ALA A 29 -14.14 -17.75 -4.96
N PRO A 30 -14.47 -18.72 -4.09
CA PRO A 30 -15.21 -18.44 -2.86
C PRO A 30 -14.45 -17.50 -1.92
N HIS A 31 -13.12 -17.52 -1.97
CA HIS A 31 -12.25 -16.63 -1.19
C HIS A 31 -12.20 -15.18 -1.70
N LEU A 32 -12.74 -14.89 -2.89
CA LEU A 32 -12.93 -13.53 -3.45
C LEU A 32 -14.30 -12.94 -3.13
N LEU A 33 -15.27 -13.76 -2.68
CA LEU A 33 -16.63 -13.30 -2.37
C LEU A 33 -16.68 -12.13 -1.38
N PRO A 34 -15.90 -12.13 -0.27
CA PRO A 34 -15.88 -11.00 0.65
C PRO A 34 -15.46 -9.71 -0.05
N THR A 35 -14.48 -9.77 -0.95
CA THR A 35 -14.00 -8.61 -1.70
C THR A 35 -15.08 -8.06 -2.63
N TRP A 36 -15.77 -8.93 -3.38
CA TRP A 36 -16.87 -8.53 -4.25
C TRP A 36 -18.06 -7.95 -3.49
N LEU A 37 -18.42 -8.55 -2.35
CA LEU A 37 -19.49 -8.03 -1.49
C LEU A 37 -19.18 -6.63 -0.98
N VAL A 38 -17.93 -6.37 -0.58
CA VAL A 38 -17.55 -5.04 -0.12
C VAL A 38 -17.48 -4.04 -1.27
N VAL A 39 -17.01 -4.43 -2.46
CA VAL A 39 -17.07 -3.57 -3.66
C VAL A 39 -18.52 -3.18 -3.97
N LEU A 40 -19.43 -4.15 -3.95
CA LEU A 40 -20.86 -3.91 -4.17
C LEU A 40 -21.45 -3.01 -3.08
N ALA A 41 -21.10 -3.23 -1.81
CA ALA A 41 -21.49 -2.36 -0.70
C ALA A 41 -20.95 -0.94 -0.87
N THR A 42 -19.74 -0.77 -1.38
CA THR A 42 -19.14 0.55 -1.63
C THR A 42 -19.88 1.29 -2.75
N ILE A 43 -20.28 0.58 -3.80
CA ILE A 43 -21.09 1.15 -4.90
C ILE A 43 -22.47 1.56 -4.38
N LEU A 44 -23.11 0.73 -3.54
CA LEU A 44 -24.40 1.05 -2.91
C LEU A 44 -24.30 2.24 -1.97
N VAL A 45 -23.24 2.34 -1.17
CA VAL A 45 -23.00 3.50 -0.30
C VAL A 45 -22.79 4.75 -1.16
N ALA A 46 -22.01 4.67 -2.23
CA ALA A 46 -21.78 5.79 -3.14
C ALA A 46 -23.06 6.25 -3.85
N SER A 47 -23.91 5.32 -4.29
CA SER A 47 -25.19 5.65 -4.94
C SER A 47 -26.22 6.20 -3.94
N ALA A 48 -26.29 5.65 -2.73
CA ALA A 48 -27.14 6.16 -1.66
C ALA A 48 -26.66 7.50 -1.10
N SER A 49 -25.37 7.82 -1.22
CA SER A 49 -24.83 9.12 -0.77
C SER A 49 -25.44 10.30 -1.50
N PHE A 50 -25.84 10.13 -2.77
CA PHE A 50 -26.49 11.18 -3.56
C PHE A 50 -27.90 11.53 -3.06
N SER A 51 -28.65 10.57 -2.53
CA SER A 51 -30.00 10.81 -1.99
C SER A 51 -29.97 11.29 -0.54
N VAL A 52 -28.98 10.84 0.25
CA VAL A 52 -28.87 11.12 1.69
C VAL A 52 -28.31 12.51 2.01
N GLN A 53 -27.72 13.22 1.03
CA GLN A 53 -27.18 14.57 1.20
C GLN A 53 -28.22 15.64 1.59
N GLN A 54 -29.52 15.36 1.45
CA GLN A 54 -30.59 16.29 1.85
C GLN A 54 -30.87 16.27 3.37
N HIS A 55 -30.41 15.25 4.09
CA HIS A 55 -30.55 15.17 5.55
C HIS A 55 -29.38 15.83 6.30
N PRO A 56 -29.62 16.48 7.45
CA PRO A 56 -28.58 17.19 8.21
C PRO A 56 -27.48 16.26 8.74
N LEU A 57 -27.79 14.98 9.01
CA LEU A 57 -26.81 13.95 9.40
C LEU A 57 -26.23 13.18 8.22
N GLY A 58 -26.70 13.46 7.00
CA GLY A 58 -26.32 12.72 5.79
C GLY A 58 -24.81 12.66 5.57
N PRO A 59 -24.07 13.78 5.61
CA PRO A 59 -22.62 13.78 5.42
C PRO A 59 -21.87 12.89 6.43
N VAL A 60 -22.31 12.87 7.69
CA VAL A 60 -21.69 12.04 8.74
C VAL A 60 -21.91 10.55 8.48
N THR A 61 -23.13 10.18 8.09
CA THR A 61 -23.45 8.79 7.74
C THR A 61 -22.66 8.30 6.52
N VAL A 62 -22.47 9.16 5.52
CA VAL A 62 -21.67 8.86 4.33
C VAL A 62 -20.19 8.70 4.67
N MET A 63 -19.62 9.57 5.51
CA MET A 63 -18.23 9.43 5.95
C MET A 63 -18.02 8.13 6.72
N PHE A 64 -18.89 7.83 7.70
CA PHE A 64 -18.76 6.63 8.52
C PHE A 64 -18.91 5.34 7.70
N SER A 65 -19.91 5.28 6.81
CA SER A 65 -20.12 4.13 5.91
C SER A 65 -18.95 3.94 4.94
N THR A 66 -18.40 5.03 4.38
CA THR A 66 -17.22 4.97 3.51
C THR A 66 -15.99 4.47 4.28
N SER A 67 -15.76 4.94 5.51
CA SER A 67 -14.67 4.45 6.35
C SER A 67 -14.81 2.95 6.69
N LEU A 68 -16.02 2.49 7.01
CA LEU A 68 -16.30 1.07 7.23
C LEU A 68 -16.10 0.24 5.97
N CYS A 69 -16.52 0.71 4.80
CA CYS A 69 -16.28 0.04 3.52
C CYS A 69 -14.78 -0.08 3.23
N MET A 70 -14.00 0.99 3.44
CA MET A 70 -12.53 0.94 3.28
C MET A 70 -11.89 -0.05 4.24
N TRP A 71 -12.32 -0.10 5.49
CA TRP A 71 -11.85 -1.09 6.47
C TRP A 71 -12.21 -2.52 6.05
N ALA A 72 -13.44 -2.74 5.61
CA ALA A 72 -13.90 -4.03 5.13
C ALA A 72 -13.13 -4.49 3.87
N LEU A 73 -12.76 -3.57 2.97
CA LEU A 73 -11.92 -3.89 1.80
C LEU A 73 -10.53 -4.36 2.22
N LEU A 74 -9.93 -3.71 3.23
CA LEU A 74 -8.63 -4.12 3.76
C LEU A 74 -8.69 -5.54 4.35
N LEU A 75 -9.74 -5.85 5.13
CA LEU A 75 -9.94 -7.17 5.71
C LEU A 75 -10.24 -8.23 4.66
N ALA A 76 -11.10 -7.92 3.67
CA ALA A 76 -11.41 -8.83 2.58
C ALA A 76 -10.18 -9.16 1.72
N ARG A 77 -9.35 -8.15 1.45
CA ARG A 77 -8.05 -8.34 0.79
C ARG A 77 -7.15 -9.26 1.61
N GLU A 78 -7.00 -9.02 2.91
CA GLU A 78 -6.16 -9.84 3.79
C GLU A 78 -6.65 -11.30 3.81
N TYR A 79 -7.96 -11.51 3.92
CA TYR A 79 -8.55 -12.85 3.85
C TYR A 79 -8.23 -13.56 2.52
N PHE A 80 -8.41 -12.86 1.39
CA PHE A 80 -8.06 -13.39 0.07
C PHE A 80 -6.59 -13.81 0.00
N VAL A 81 -5.68 -12.95 0.47
CA VAL A 81 -4.24 -13.21 0.44
C VAL A 81 -3.86 -14.38 1.34
N ALA A 82 -4.44 -14.44 2.55
CA ALA A 82 -4.17 -15.51 3.51
C ALA A 82 -4.62 -16.88 2.97
N GLU A 83 -5.77 -16.96 2.30
CA GLU A 83 -6.24 -18.24 1.74
C GLU A 83 -5.47 -18.63 0.47
N GLN A 84 -5.16 -17.66 -0.41
CA GLN A 84 -4.41 -17.92 -1.65
C GLN A 84 -2.98 -18.38 -1.37
N PHE A 85 -2.32 -17.85 -0.33
CA PHE A 85 -0.94 -18.17 0.04
C PHE A 85 -0.85 -18.89 1.38
N LYS A 86 -1.86 -19.70 1.71
CA LYS A 86 -2.00 -20.40 2.99
C LYS A 86 -0.75 -21.18 3.41
N SER A 87 -0.09 -21.84 2.46
CA SER A 87 1.16 -22.58 2.72
C SER A 87 2.30 -21.67 3.21
N LEU A 88 2.47 -20.50 2.61
CA LEU A 88 3.48 -19.52 3.02
C LEU A 88 3.10 -18.86 4.36
N TYR A 89 1.81 -18.56 4.55
CA TYR A 89 1.28 -18.02 5.80
C TYR A 89 1.53 -18.95 6.99
N GLN A 90 1.33 -20.26 6.79
CA GLN A 90 1.60 -21.27 7.80
C GLN A 90 3.11 -21.47 8.02
N ARG A 91 3.90 -21.62 6.95
CA ARG A 91 5.35 -21.87 7.03
C ARG A 91 6.10 -20.74 7.76
N HIS A 92 5.70 -19.48 7.58
CA HIS A 92 6.39 -18.31 8.13
C HIS A 92 5.60 -17.61 9.25
N ALA A 93 4.56 -18.27 9.78
CA ALA A 93 3.68 -17.71 10.82
C ALA A 93 3.21 -16.26 10.54
N ILE A 94 2.91 -15.93 9.28
CA ILE A 94 2.58 -14.54 8.87
C ILE A 94 1.32 -14.04 9.58
N ALA A 95 0.39 -14.95 9.91
CA ALA A 95 -0.85 -14.63 10.62
C ALA A 95 -0.61 -14.06 12.03
N SER A 96 0.52 -14.37 12.69
CA SER A 96 0.82 -13.83 14.03
C SER A 96 1.36 -12.40 14.00
N GLN A 97 1.71 -11.87 12.82
CA GLN A 97 2.26 -10.53 12.66
C GLN A 97 1.17 -9.46 12.57
N PRO A 98 1.47 -8.19 12.90
CA PRO A 98 0.53 -7.08 12.76
C PRO A 98 0.04 -6.91 11.32
N LEU A 99 -1.27 -6.65 11.14
CA LEU A 99 -1.94 -6.62 9.83
C LEU A 99 -1.23 -5.75 8.78
N LEU A 100 -0.73 -4.57 9.18
CA LEU A 100 -0.03 -3.65 8.29
C LEU A 100 1.35 -4.16 7.82
N GLN A 101 1.95 -5.11 8.53
CA GLN A 101 3.27 -5.65 8.22
C GLN A 101 3.21 -6.97 7.44
N ARG A 102 2.07 -7.67 7.48
CA ARG A 102 1.90 -8.99 6.84
C ARG A 102 2.23 -9.00 5.36
N GLU A 103 1.90 -7.93 4.64
CA GLU A 103 2.27 -7.80 3.23
C GLU A 103 3.79 -7.76 3.02
N SER A 104 4.54 -7.11 3.92
CA SER A 104 6.00 -7.11 3.84
C SER A 104 6.57 -8.50 4.09
N TYR A 105 6.04 -9.22 5.08
CA TYR A 105 6.46 -10.59 5.37
C TYR A 105 6.11 -11.57 4.25
N LEU A 106 4.95 -11.40 3.59
CA LEU A 106 4.59 -12.21 2.43
C LEU A 106 5.53 -11.95 1.24
N ARG A 107 5.85 -10.67 0.95
CA ARG A 107 6.84 -10.32 -0.09
C ARG A 107 8.21 -10.93 0.22
N TYR A 108 8.62 -10.92 1.50
CA TYR A 108 9.84 -11.57 1.95
C TYR A 108 9.79 -13.09 1.75
N ALA A 109 8.72 -13.77 2.19
CA ALA A 109 8.59 -15.22 2.06
C ALA A 109 8.68 -15.69 0.59
N HIS A 110 8.06 -14.96 -0.33
CA HIS A 110 8.22 -15.22 -1.77
C HIS A 110 9.64 -15.00 -2.28
N PHE A 111 10.31 -13.95 -1.78
CA PHE A 111 11.70 -13.68 -2.13
C PHE A 111 12.63 -14.78 -1.60
N LEU A 112 12.45 -15.20 -0.34
CA LEU A 112 13.19 -16.29 0.28
C LEU A 112 13.01 -17.60 -0.51
N GLN A 113 11.78 -17.94 -0.89
CA GLN A 113 11.52 -19.11 -1.73
C GLN A 113 12.27 -19.05 -3.08
N MET A 114 12.37 -17.87 -3.69
CA MET A 114 13.15 -17.68 -4.91
C MET A 114 14.65 -17.83 -4.66
N LEU A 115 15.18 -17.37 -3.52
CA LEU A 115 16.59 -17.58 -3.15
C LEU A 115 16.90 -19.06 -2.91
N GLU A 116 16.00 -19.78 -2.22
CA GLU A 116 16.09 -21.23 -2.01
C GLU A 116 16.14 -21.99 -3.35
N GLN A 117 15.25 -21.64 -4.29
CA GLN A 117 15.19 -22.27 -5.62
C GLN A 117 16.43 -22.04 -6.47
N ASN A 118 17.12 -20.90 -6.27
CA ASN A 118 18.36 -20.58 -6.98
C ASN A 118 19.63 -20.98 -6.19
N ALA A 119 19.47 -21.79 -5.13
CA ALA A 119 20.56 -22.31 -4.29
C ALA A 119 21.52 -21.22 -3.76
N VAL A 120 20.99 -20.02 -3.45
CA VAL A 120 21.77 -18.94 -2.85
C VAL A 120 22.09 -19.30 -1.41
N SER A 121 23.36 -19.26 -1.03
CA SER A 121 23.78 -19.55 0.35
C SER A 121 23.60 -18.34 1.27
N SER A 122 23.52 -18.59 2.58
CA SER A 122 23.45 -17.52 3.59
C SER A 122 24.64 -16.56 3.51
N ALA A 123 25.85 -17.09 3.28
CA ALA A 123 27.07 -16.29 3.11
C ALA A 123 27.00 -15.38 1.88
N GLN A 124 26.51 -15.91 0.75
CA GLN A 124 26.32 -15.12 -0.48
C GLN A 124 25.29 -14.00 -0.26
N ALA A 125 24.17 -14.29 0.41
CA ALA A 125 23.16 -13.29 0.72
C ALA A 125 23.73 -12.15 1.59
N ALA A 126 24.52 -12.48 2.60
CA ALA A 126 25.19 -11.50 3.47
C ALA A 126 26.19 -10.63 2.69
N GLU A 127 27.03 -11.23 1.84
CA GLU A 127 28.02 -10.52 1.04
C GLU A 127 27.38 -9.57 0.02
N ILE A 128 26.27 -9.99 -0.60
CA ILE A 128 25.52 -9.13 -1.52
C ILE A 128 24.83 -8.01 -0.75
N ALA A 129 24.29 -8.27 0.44
CA ALA A 129 23.66 -7.24 1.27
C ALA A 129 24.66 -6.15 1.68
N THR A 130 25.87 -6.52 2.11
CA THR A 130 26.92 -5.55 2.48
C THR A 130 27.39 -4.74 1.28
N PHE A 131 27.60 -5.40 0.13
CA PHE A 131 27.92 -4.70 -1.11
C PHE A 131 26.81 -3.72 -1.53
N ALA A 132 25.55 -4.15 -1.48
CA ALA A 132 24.40 -3.34 -1.87
C ALA A 132 24.28 -2.07 -1.01
N LYS A 133 24.52 -2.18 0.30
CA LYS A 133 24.55 -1.01 1.22
C LYS A 133 25.59 0.04 0.83
N ILE A 134 26.75 -0.39 0.33
CA ILE A 134 27.85 0.51 -0.04
C ILE A 134 27.59 1.11 -1.43
N SER A 135 27.04 0.32 -2.34
CA SER A 135 26.85 0.71 -3.75
C SER A 135 25.63 1.60 -4.00
N GLU A 136 24.61 1.52 -3.14
CA GLU A 136 23.37 2.28 -3.31
C GLU A 136 23.44 3.64 -2.60
N ASN A 137 22.77 4.63 -3.21
CA ASN A 137 22.66 5.95 -2.61
C ASN A 137 21.91 5.90 -1.27
N PRO A 138 22.27 6.76 -0.31
CA PRO A 138 21.55 6.84 0.96
C PRO A 138 20.07 7.15 0.71
N PRO A 139 19.17 6.62 1.55
CA PRO A 139 17.74 6.83 1.39
C PRO A 139 17.42 8.32 1.40
N LYS A 140 16.78 8.79 0.32
CA LYS A 140 16.32 10.19 0.25
C LYS A 140 15.19 10.36 1.24
N SER A 141 15.42 11.13 2.30
CA SER A 141 14.36 11.50 3.23
C SER A 141 13.39 12.44 2.51
N LEU A 142 12.16 11.97 2.28
CA LEU A 142 11.03 12.84 1.86
C LEU A 142 10.47 13.59 3.08
N ASN A 143 11.33 14.18 3.90
CA ASN A 143 10.93 14.89 5.11
C ASN A 143 10.50 16.32 4.77
N LEU A 144 9.59 16.47 3.81
CA LEU A 144 9.00 17.76 3.42
C LEU A 144 8.31 18.43 4.62
N THR A 145 7.74 17.64 5.53
CA THR A 145 7.10 18.09 6.77
C THR A 145 8.07 18.62 7.82
N GLN A 146 9.36 18.30 7.71
CA GLN A 146 10.39 18.84 8.60
C GLN A 146 10.98 20.14 8.07
N ASN A 147 10.73 20.49 6.81
CA ASN A 147 11.13 21.77 6.26
C ASN A 147 10.11 22.86 6.64
N ALA A 148 10.46 23.67 7.65
CA ALA A 148 9.61 24.73 8.17
C ALA A 148 9.13 25.72 7.09
N MET A 149 9.98 26.02 6.09
CA MET A 149 9.63 26.90 4.98
C MET A 149 8.55 26.28 4.09
N PHE A 150 8.69 24.99 3.78
CA PHE A 150 7.68 24.26 3.01
C PHE A 150 6.34 24.21 3.75
N VAL A 151 6.36 23.91 5.05
CA VAL A 151 5.14 23.91 5.89
C VAL A 151 4.50 25.30 5.90
N ALA A 152 5.27 26.37 6.11
CA ALA A 152 4.75 27.74 6.13
C ALA A 152 4.09 28.14 4.80
N ILE A 153 4.73 27.83 3.66
CA ILE A 153 4.17 28.09 2.32
C ILE A 153 2.88 27.30 2.11
N MET A 154 2.86 26.01 2.48
CA MET A 154 1.68 25.16 2.33
C MET A 154 0.52 25.63 3.22
N THR A 155 0.78 26.02 4.46
CA THR A 155 -0.23 26.58 5.36
C THR A 155 -0.81 27.88 4.80
N PHE A 156 0.05 28.79 4.34
CA PHE A 156 -0.38 30.06 3.74
C PHE A 156 -1.25 29.85 2.49
N LEU A 157 -0.82 28.98 1.58
CA LEU A 157 -1.57 28.63 0.37
C LEU A 157 -2.91 27.97 0.72
N ALA A 158 -2.94 27.08 1.72
CA ALA A 158 -4.18 26.44 2.17
C ALA A 158 -5.18 27.47 2.73
N THR A 159 -4.71 28.46 3.50
CA THR A 159 -5.57 29.54 4.02
C THR A 159 -6.14 30.39 2.88
N ILE A 160 -5.32 30.79 1.91
CA ILE A 160 -5.79 31.55 0.73
C ILE A 160 -6.80 30.73 -0.07
N ALA A 161 -6.51 29.44 -0.30
CA ALA A 161 -7.40 28.54 -1.03
C ALA A 161 -8.76 28.40 -0.32
N ALA A 162 -8.77 28.26 1.01
CA ALA A 162 -10.00 28.17 1.80
C ALA A 162 -10.82 29.47 1.71
N GLU A 163 -10.20 30.63 1.83
CA GLU A 163 -10.90 31.92 1.71
C GLU A 163 -11.44 32.15 0.30
N LYS A 164 -10.67 31.80 -0.74
CA LYS A 164 -11.14 31.88 -2.14
C LYS A 164 -12.26 30.88 -2.42
N ALA A 165 -12.20 29.67 -1.86
CA ALA A 165 -13.25 28.66 -2.01
C ALA A 165 -14.60 29.18 -1.47
N LYS A 166 -14.62 29.87 -0.32
CA LYS A 166 -15.84 30.48 0.24
C LYS A 166 -16.51 31.50 -0.69
N LEU A 167 -15.74 32.16 -1.57
CA LEU A 167 -16.24 33.16 -2.49
C LEU A 167 -16.87 32.54 -3.76
N THR A 168 -16.60 31.26 -4.04
CA THR A 168 -17.12 30.59 -5.23
C THR A 168 -18.61 30.30 -5.13
N ALA A 169 -19.30 30.32 -6.29
CA ALA A 169 -20.72 30.01 -6.40
C ALA A 169 -21.05 28.60 -5.84
N LEU A 170 -20.16 27.63 -6.03
CA LEU A 170 -20.28 26.27 -5.50
C LEU A 170 -20.38 26.22 -3.97
N TRP A 171 -19.76 27.17 -3.25
CA TRP A 171 -19.88 27.23 -1.80
C TRP A 171 -21.17 27.95 -1.36
N LYS A 172 -21.59 28.98 -2.11
CA LYS A 172 -22.75 29.82 -1.80
C LYS A 172 -24.11 29.17 -2.12
N PHE A 173 -24.18 28.26 -3.09
CA PHE A 173 -25.42 27.60 -3.52
C PHE A 173 -25.79 26.34 -2.71
N GLY A 174 -25.24 26.15 -1.51
CA GLY A 174 -25.53 24.97 -0.68
C GLY A 174 -24.89 23.67 -1.17
N THR A 175 -24.10 23.71 -2.25
CA THR A 175 -23.33 22.58 -2.81
C THR A 175 -21.92 22.46 -2.22
N GLY A 176 -21.64 23.13 -1.09
CA GLY A 176 -20.36 23.04 -0.37
C GLY A 176 -19.96 21.62 -0.01
N ASN A 177 -20.93 20.72 0.24
CA ASN A 177 -20.70 19.29 0.47
C ASN A 177 -20.02 18.61 -0.73
N LEU A 178 -20.35 19.01 -1.96
CA LEU A 178 -19.78 18.45 -3.19
C LEU A 178 -18.33 18.90 -3.35
N VAL A 179 -18.02 20.16 -3.01
CA VAL A 179 -16.64 20.69 -2.99
C VAL A 179 -15.78 19.98 -1.95
N ILE A 180 -16.32 19.72 -0.76
CA ILE A 180 -15.62 18.95 0.29
C ILE A 180 -15.35 17.52 -0.19
N LEU A 181 -16.33 16.86 -0.78
CA LEU A 181 -16.20 15.49 -1.29
C LEU A 181 -15.16 15.40 -2.41
N LEU A 182 -15.16 16.33 -3.37
CA LEU A 182 -14.15 16.41 -4.43
C LEU A 182 -12.75 16.65 -3.87
N THR A 183 -12.63 17.53 -2.87
CA THR A 183 -11.36 17.81 -2.21
C THR A 183 -10.83 16.57 -1.49
N PHE A 184 -11.69 15.83 -0.79
CA PHE A 184 -11.33 14.58 -0.15
C PHE A 184 -10.90 13.51 -1.17
N ALA A 185 -11.60 13.41 -2.30
CA ALA A 185 -11.23 12.50 -3.39
C ALA A 185 -9.85 12.83 -3.96
N VAL A 186 -9.56 14.11 -4.22
CA VAL A 186 -8.22 14.55 -4.70
C VAL A 186 -7.14 14.25 -3.66
N LEU A 187 -7.39 14.54 -2.38
CA LEU A 187 -6.44 14.22 -1.31
C LEU A 187 -6.16 12.72 -1.21
N LEU A 188 -7.19 11.89 -1.38
CA LEU A 188 -7.05 10.44 -1.38
C LEU A 188 -6.22 9.96 -2.59
N LEU A 189 -6.43 10.53 -3.78
CA LEU A 189 -5.60 10.23 -4.96
C LEU A 189 -4.14 10.65 -4.77
N LEU A 190 -3.90 11.84 -4.21
CA LEU A 190 -2.55 12.32 -3.90
C LEU A 190 -1.88 11.43 -2.86
N TRP A 191 -2.61 11.00 -1.83
CA TRP A 191 -2.12 10.06 -0.83
C TRP A 191 -1.74 8.71 -1.46
N LEU A 192 -2.59 8.15 -2.32
CA LEU A 192 -2.27 6.92 -3.06
C LEU A 192 -1.02 7.11 -3.92
N GLY A 193 -0.91 8.21 -4.67
CA GLY A 193 0.28 8.54 -5.44
C GLY A 193 1.55 8.62 -4.59
N LEU A 194 1.49 9.31 -3.45
CA LEU A 194 2.59 9.40 -2.48
C LEU A 194 2.99 8.03 -1.94
N THR A 195 2.03 7.14 -1.63
CA THR A 195 2.35 5.79 -1.17
C THR A 195 3.08 4.98 -2.24
N VAL A 196 2.68 5.08 -3.51
CA VAL A 196 3.37 4.41 -4.63
C VAL A 196 4.78 4.95 -4.82
N VAL A 197 4.95 6.27 -4.80
CA VAL A 197 6.26 6.92 -4.90
C VAL A 197 7.16 6.49 -3.74
N ARG A 198 6.64 6.47 -2.51
CA ARG A 198 7.39 6.01 -1.33
C ARG A 198 7.80 4.55 -1.47
N ASP A 199 6.89 3.68 -1.92
CA ASP A 199 7.19 2.26 -2.15
C ASP A 199 8.27 2.08 -3.22
N HIS A 200 8.29 2.94 -4.24
CA HIS A 200 9.32 2.95 -5.29
C HIS A 200 10.67 3.44 -4.77
N LEU A 201 10.70 4.54 -4.00
CA LEU A 201 11.94 5.12 -3.47
C LEU A 201 12.64 4.17 -2.49
N HIS A 202 11.88 3.48 -1.64
CA HIS A 202 12.43 2.52 -0.66
C HIS A 202 12.49 1.08 -1.20
N TYR A 203 12.33 0.88 -2.51
CA TYR A 203 12.34 -0.46 -3.12
C TYR A 203 13.67 -1.18 -2.88
N LYS A 204 14.80 -0.52 -3.11
CA LYS A 204 16.13 -1.14 -3.00
C LYS A 204 16.52 -1.42 -1.56
N GLU A 205 16.25 -0.47 -0.67
CA GLU A 205 16.50 -0.62 0.77
C GLU A 205 15.73 -1.82 1.36
N ARG A 206 14.51 -2.05 0.87
CA ARG A 206 13.73 -3.23 1.26
C ARG A 206 14.39 -4.54 0.83
N ILE A 207 14.94 -4.59 -0.38
CA ILE A 207 15.64 -5.78 -0.88
C ILE A 207 16.91 -6.02 -0.05
N ILE A 208 17.65 -4.96 0.28
CA ILE A 208 18.81 -5.05 1.17
C ILE A 208 18.38 -5.67 2.51
N ARG A 209 17.31 -5.16 3.12
CA ARG A 209 16.77 -5.71 4.37
C ARG A 209 16.31 -7.17 4.25
N TYR A 210 15.71 -7.53 3.12
CA TYR A 210 15.32 -8.93 2.86
C TYR A 210 16.52 -9.85 2.67
N LEU A 211 17.60 -9.38 2.05
CA LEU A 211 18.85 -10.15 1.95
C LEU A 211 19.52 -10.33 3.33
N GLU A 212 19.45 -9.31 4.20
CA GLU A 212 19.90 -9.44 5.58
C GLU A 212 19.09 -10.50 6.33
N TRP A 213 17.75 -10.47 6.24
CA TRP A 213 16.91 -11.51 6.85
C TRP A 213 17.21 -12.89 6.26
N ALA A 214 17.33 -12.99 4.94
CA ALA A 214 17.63 -14.25 4.27
C ALA A 214 19.00 -14.81 4.69
N SER A 215 19.97 -13.97 5.03
CA SER A 215 21.28 -14.44 5.54
C SER A 215 21.18 -15.20 6.87
N HIS A 216 20.09 -15.02 7.62
CA HIS A 216 19.81 -15.75 8.85
C HIS A 216 18.91 -16.97 8.62
N ASP A 217 17.98 -16.90 7.67
CA ASP A 217 16.98 -17.95 7.42
C ASP A 217 17.45 -19.03 6.42
N LEU A 218 18.41 -18.71 5.54
CA LEU A 218 18.95 -19.65 4.56
C LEU A 218 19.88 -20.67 5.23
N PRO A 219 19.97 -21.91 4.69
CA PRO A 219 20.87 -22.92 5.21
C PRO A 219 22.32 -22.41 5.21
N ARG A 220 23.04 -22.70 6.30
CA ARG A 220 24.48 -22.47 6.37
C ARG A 220 25.18 -23.47 5.44
N PRO A 221 26.24 -23.04 4.73
CA PRO A 221 27.05 -23.95 3.93
C PRO A 221 27.67 -25.07 4.77
#